data_AF-A0A0P9FR03-F1
#
_entry.id   AF-A0A0P9FR03-F1
#
_cell.length_a   1.000
_cell.length_b   1.000
_cell.length_c   1.000
_cell.angle_alpha   90.00
_cell.angle_beta   90.00
_cell.angle_gamma   90.00
#
_symmetry.space_group_name_H-M   'P 1'
#
loop_
_entity.id
_entity.type
_entity.pdbx_description
1 polymer ?
#
loop_
_entity_poly.entity_id
_entity_poly.type
_entity_poly.pdbx_seq_one_letter_code
_entity_poly.pdbx_strand_id
1 'polypeptide(L)'
;MLTKFTEFDVAFAKQALRIEQDWTEDDIELAFFIEAARDFIRTHSQRTDAELDERPMASALVVKMVSDLYYGRSATGKVGFDVIFDNYLKLLRTFNI
;
A
#
# COMPACT_ATOMS: atom_id res chain seq x y z
N MET A 1 15.61 -0.29 6.76
CA MET A 1 15.35 0.96 6.02
C MET A 1 13.91 0.82 5.50
N LEU A 2 13.02 1.78 5.73
CA LEU A 2 11.66 1.72 5.18
C LEU A 2 11.77 1.97 3.67
N THR A 3 11.30 1.01 2.87
CA THR A 3 11.22 1.12 1.39
C THR A 3 10.46 2.39 1.02
N LYS A 4 10.91 3.10 -0.02
CA LYS A 4 10.20 4.30 -0.51
C LYS A 4 8.88 3.94 -1.16
N PHE A 5 7.98 4.90 -1.28
CA PHE A 5 6.65 4.70 -1.85
C PHE A 5 6.73 4.19 -3.30
N THR A 6 7.62 4.75 -4.10
CA THR A 6 7.90 4.36 -5.49
C THR A 6 8.73 3.08 -5.64
N GLU A 7 9.43 2.66 -4.59
CA GLU A 7 10.26 1.44 -4.57
C GLU A 7 9.48 0.21 -4.08
N PHE A 8 8.24 0.36 -3.62
CA PHE A 8 7.38 -0.75 -3.21
C PHE A 8 7.01 -1.67 -4.38
N ASP A 9 7.65 -2.83 -4.49
CA ASP A 9 7.43 -3.81 -5.56
C ASP A 9 6.85 -5.14 -5.05
N VAL A 10 6.66 -6.11 -5.95
CA VAL A 10 6.11 -7.43 -5.62
C VAL A 10 7.00 -8.19 -4.64
N ALA A 11 8.32 -8.10 -4.77
CA ALA A 11 9.26 -8.78 -3.87
C ALA A 11 9.11 -8.26 -2.44
N PHE A 12 9.03 -6.94 -2.30
CA PHE A 12 8.77 -6.29 -1.02
C PHE A 12 7.37 -6.61 -0.48
N ALA A 13 6.35 -6.62 -1.34
CA ALA A 13 4.99 -7.01 -0.94
C ALA A 13 4.96 -8.44 -0.36
N LYS A 14 5.60 -9.40 -1.04
CA LYS A 14 5.74 -10.77 -0.54
C LYS A 14 6.45 -10.81 0.81
N GLN A 15 7.54 -10.06 0.95
CA GLN A 15 8.26 -9.97 2.23
C GLN A 15 7.35 -9.41 3.35
N ALA A 16 6.60 -8.34 3.05
CA ALA A 16 5.71 -7.69 4.01
C ALA A 16 4.54 -8.60 4.43
N LEU A 17 4.00 -9.38 3.49
CA LEU A 17 2.88 -10.30 3.70
C LEU A 17 3.31 -11.71 4.14
N ARG A 18 4.61 -11.95 4.30
CA ARG A 18 5.19 -13.26 4.62
C ARG A 18 4.80 -14.36 3.63
N ILE A 19 4.74 -14.00 2.34
CA ILE A 19 4.56 -14.93 1.23
C ILE A 19 5.94 -15.44 0.80
N GLU A 20 6.05 -16.73 0.47
CA GLU A 20 7.27 -17.33 -0.04
C GLU A 20 7.73 -16.63 -1.33
N GLN A 21 9.03 -16.37 -1.47
CA GLN A 21 9.53 -15.51 -2.57
C GLN A 21 9.45 -16.18 -3.94
N ASP A 22 9.60 -17.50 -3.96
CA ASP A 22 9.50 -18.38 -5.13
C ASP A 22 8.05 -18.74 -5.49
N TRP A 23 7.07 -18.41 -4.64
CA TRP A 23 5.66 -18.53 -4.96
C TRP A 23 5.24 -17.44 -5.95
N THR A 24 4.95 -17.80 -7.20
CA THR A 24 4.68 -16.82 -8.28
C THR A 24 3.22 -16.69 -8.68
N GLU A 25 2.32 -17.53 -8.14
CA GLU A 25 0.91 -17.57 -8.58
C GLU A 25 0.19 -16.24 -8.38
N ASP A 26 0.57 -15.48 -7.35
CA ASP A 26 -0.07 -14.23 -6.97
C ASP A 26 0.66 -12.97 -7.50
N ASP A 27 1.76 -13.11 -8.26
CA ASP A 27 2.63 -11.98 -8.61
C ASP A 27 1.91 -10.89 -9.41
N ILE A 28 1.10 -11.32 -10.37
CA ILE A 28 0.32 -10.42 -11.23
C ILE A 28 -0.73 -9.68 -10.38
N GLU A 29 -1.37 -10.38 -9.46
CA GLU A 29 -2.40 -9.78 -8.62
C GLU A 29 -1.80 -8.82 -7.58
N LEU A 30 -0.68 -9.20 -6.96
CA LEU A 30 0.08 -8.32 -6.08
C LEU A 30 0.53 -7.05 -6.80
N ALA A 31 1.05 -7.17 -8.04
CA ALA A 31 1.39 -6.01 -8.86
C ALA A 31 0.18 -5.09 -9.09
N PHE A 32 -0.98 -5.67 -9.38
CA PHE A 32 -2.22 -4.91 -9.54
C PHE A 32 -2.64 -4.19 -8.24
N PHE A 33 -2.59 -4.87 -7.09
CA PHE A 33 -2.92 -4.26 -5.80
C PHE A 33 -1.95 -3.14 -5.41
N ILE A 34 -0.67 -3.29 -5.70
CA ILE A 34 0.34 -2.25 -5.48
C ILE A 34 0.00 -0.99 -6.26
N GLU A 35 -0.29 -1.13 -7.56
CA GLU A 35 -0.63 0.02 -8.40
C GLU A 35 -1.96 0.66 -7.99
N ALA A 36 -2.98 -0.14 -7.66
CA ALA A 36 -4.25 0.38 -7.14
C ALA A 36 -4.06 1.16 -5.83
N ALA A 37 -3.24 0.65 -4.90
CA ALA A 37 -2.93 1.32 -3.65
C ALA A 37 -2.18 2.64 -3.89
N ARG A 38 -1.18 2.64 -4.78
CA ARG A 38 -0.41 3.85 -5.12
C ARG A 38 -1.27 4.91 -5.75
N ASP A 39 -2.09 4.55 -6.73
CA ASP A 39 -3.00 5.48 -7.40
C ASP A 39 -3.97 6.11 -6.40
N PHE A 40 -4.60 5.28 -5.56
CA PHE A 40 -5.48 5.77 -4.50
C PHE A 40 -4.77 6.78 -3.58
N ILE A 41 -3.56 6.45 -3.12
CA ILE A 41 -2.79 7.33 -2.22
C ILE A 41 -2.46 8.65 -2.92
N ARG A 42 -2.02 8.62 -4.18
CA ARG A 42 -1.76 9.85 -4.97
C ARG A 42 -3.01 10.70 -5.09
N THR A 43 -4.12 10.11 -5.55
CA THR A 43 -5.39 10.81 -5.76
C THR A 43 -5.91 11.44 -4.47
N HIS A 44 -5.88 10.70 -3.37
CA HIS A 44 -6.48 11.14 -2.13
C HIS A 44 -5.57 11.99 -1.26
N SER A 45 -4.24 11.89 -1.38
CA SER A 45 -3.30 12.78 -0.69
C SER A 45 -3.03 14.07 -1.47
N GLN A 46 -3.25 14.06 -2.79
CA GLN A 46 -2.89 15.15 -3.71
C GLN A 46 -1.39 15.49 -3.67
N ARG A 47 -0.54 14.48 -3.44
CA ARG A 47 0.92 14.61 -3.40
C ARG A 47 1.58 13.94 -4.59
N THR A 48 2.74 14.46 -4.95
CA THR A 48 3.64 13.86 -5.95
C THR A 48 4.39 12.66 -5.38
N ASP A 49 4.90 11.81 -6.26
CA ASP A 49 5.72 10.64 -5.88
C ASP A 49 6.96 11.04 -5.06
N ALA A 50 7.61 12.15 -5.40
CA ALA A 50 8.76 12.67 -4.66
C ALA A 50 8.40 13.04 -3.21
N GLU A 51 7.27 13.72 -3.00
CA GLU A 51 6.78 14.06 -1.66
C GLU A 51 6.34 12.84 -0.84
N LEU A 52 5.84 11.80 -1.52
CA LEU A 52 5.43 10.55 -0.89
C LEU A 52 6.64 9.69 -0.50
N ASP A 53 7.70 9.70 -1.31
CA ASP A 53 8.96 9.01 -1.02
C ASP A 53 9.68 9.56 0.21
N GLU A 54 9.51 10.85 0.52
CA GLU A 54 10.03 11.48 1.74
C GLU A 54 9.20 11.14 2.99
N ARG A 55 8.08 10.44 2.84
CA ARG A 55 7.13 10.14 3.92
C ARG A 55 7.07 8.64 4.17
N PRO A 56 7.71 8.14 5.25
CA PRO A 56 7.67 6.71 5.58
C PRO A 56 6.24 6.15 5.77
N MET A 57 5.27 7.02 6.10
CA MET A 57 3.86 6.64 6.23
C MET A 57 3.19 6.33 4.89
N ALA A 58 3.69 6.84 3.77
CA ALA A 58 3.16 6.52 2.46
C ALA A 58 3.39 5.03 2.13
N SER A 59 4.61 4.54 2.35
CA SER A 59 4.94 3.12 2.18
C SER A 59 4.18 2.22 3.15
N ALA A 60 4.01 2.65 4.41
CA ALA A 60 3.19 1.91 5.38
C ALA A 60 1.72 1.82 4.93
N LEU A 61 1.19 2.87 4.30
CA LEU A 61 -0.16 2.88 3.77
C LEU A 61 -0.31 1.94 2.57
N VAL A 62 0.70 1.88 1.68
CA VAL A 62 0.74 0.88 0.60
C VAL A 62 0.72 -0.55 1.18
N VAL A 63 1.55 -0.85 2.18
CA VAL A 63 1.54 -2.18 2.86
C VAL A 63 0.13 -2.51 3.36
N LYS A 64 -0.51 -1.58 4.07
CA LYS A 64 -1.83 -1.80 4.66
C LYS A 64 -2.88 -2.09 3.59
N MET A 65 -2.93 -1.27 2.52
CA MET A 65 -3.89 -1.46 1.43
C MET A 65 -3.67 -2.78 0.70
N VAL A 66 -2.43 -3.09 0.34
CA VAL A 66 -2.11 -4.34 -0.37
C VAL A 66 -2.44 -5.55 0.51
N SER A 67 -2.16 -5.48 1.81
CA SER A 67 -2.56 -6.50 2.80
C SER A 67 -4.08 -6.68 2.85
N ASP A 68 -4.83 -5.59 2.92
CA ASP A 68 -6.30 -5.62 3.00
C ASP A 68 -6.91 -6.22 1.73
N LEU A 69 -6.40 -5.86 0.56
CA LEU A 69 -6.83 -6.40 -0.72
C LEU A 69 -6.48 -7.89 -0.82
N TYR A 70 -5.24 -8.26 -0.47
CA TYR A 70 -4.74 -9.63 -0.60
C TYR A 70 -5.41 -10.62 0.36
N TYR A 71 -5.63 -10.25 1.63
CA TYR A 71 -6.34 -11.13 2.56
C TYR A 71 -7.86 -11.01 2.42
N GLY A 72 -8.36 -9.82 2.06
CA GLY A 72 -9.77 -9.56 1.80
C GLY A 72 -10.34 -10.29 0.58
N ARG A 73 -9.51 -10.66 -0.40
CA ARG A 73 -9.94 -11.43 -1.59
C ARG A 73 -10.61 -12.77 -1.25
N SER A 74 -10.25 -13.36 -0.11
CA SER A 74 -10.78 -14.65 0.38
C SER A 74 -12.08 -14.53 1.18
N ALA A 75 -12.41 -13.33 1.67
CA ALA A 75 -13.58 -13.09 2.50
C ALA A 75 -14.70 -12.49 1.64
N THR A 76 -15.82 -13.20 1.51
CA THR A 76 -17.06 -12.78 0.82
C THR A 76 -17.79 -11.61 1.51
N GLY A 77 -17.07 -10.60 1.99
CA GLY A 77 -17.64 -9.50 2.75
C GLY A 77 -16.76 -8.25 2.66
N LYS A 78 -17.22 -7.29 1.84
CA LYS A 78 -16.85 -5.86 1.80
C LYS A 78 -15.39 -5.55 2.12
N VAL A 79 -14.62 -5.21 1.08
CA VAL A 79 -13.40 -4.40 1.21
C VAL A 79 -13.80 -3.08 1.89
N GLY A 80 -13.66 -3.03 3.21
CA GLY A 80 -13.92 -1.85 4.02
C GLY A 80 -12.59 -1.31 4.50
N PHE A 81 -12.23 -0.12 4.04
CA PHE A 81 -11.09 0.60 4.62
C PHE A 81 -11.40 0.90 6.08
N ASP A 82 -10.53 0.48 6.98
CA ASP A 82 -10.75 0.60 8.43
C ASP A 82 -10.36 2.00 8.95
N VAL A 83 -10.70 2.29 10.21
CA VAL A 83 -10.40 3.59 10.85
C VAL A 83 -8.90 3.89 10.86
N ILE A 84 -8.06 2.86 10.84
CA ILE A 84 -6.61 3.01 10.80
C ILE A 84 -6.17 3.57 9.44
N PHE A 85 -6.74 3.05 8.35
CA PHE A 85 -6.54 3.59 7.00
C PHE A 85 -6.87 5.08 6.90
N ASP A 86 -8.04 5.48 7.39
CA ASP A 86 -8.47 6.89 7.39
C ASP A 86 -7.52 7.79 8.17
N ASN A 87 -6.99 7.31 9.29
CA ASN A 87 -6.04 8.07 10.11
C ASN A 87 -4.70 8.24 9.39
N TYR A 88 -4.18 7.21 8.73
CA TYR A 88 -2.97 7.33 7.93
C TYR A 88 -3.15 8.30 6.76
N LEU A 89 -4.29 8.23 6.07
CA LEU A 89 -4.59 9.15 4.97
C LEU A 89 -4.71 10.60 5.44
N LYS A 90 -5.35 10.84 6.60
CA LYS A 90 -5.40 12.17 7.23
C LYS A 90 -3.99 12.67 7.56
N LEU A 91 -3.16 11.86 8.20
CA LEU A 91 -1.79 12.24 8.53
C LEU A 91 -0.99 12.64 7.27
N LEU A 92 -1.12 11.87 6.18
CA LEU A 92 -0.48 12.20 4.90
C LEU A 92 -0.94 13.56 4.33
N ARG A 93 -2.22 13.91 4.51
CA ARG A 93 -2.76 15.22 4.11
C ARG A 93 -2.26 16.35 5.00
N THR A 94 -2.21 16.16 6.33
CA THR A 94 -2.03 17.26 7.30
C THR A 94 -0.59 17.74 7.44
N PHE A 95 0.41 16.91 7.16
CA PHE A 95 1.82 17.33 7.25
C PHE A 95 2.23 18.21 6.04
N ASN A 96 1.81 19.47 6.02
CA ASN A 96 2.52 20.53 5.29
C ASN A 96 3.50 21.17 6.28
N ILE A 97 4.78 20.83 6.17
CA ILE A 97 5.87 21.56 6.81
C ILE A 97 6.65 22.25 5.71
#